data_AF-A0A7Z2SAA0-F1
#
_entry.id   AF-A0A7Z2SAA0-F1
#
_cell.length_a   1.000
_cell.length_b   1.000
_cell.length_c   1.000
_cell.angle_alpha   90.00
_cell.angle_beta   90.00
_cell.angle_gamma   90.00
#
_symmetry.space_group_name_H-M   'P 1'
#
loop_
_entity.id
_entity.type
_entity.pdbx_description
1 polymer ?
#
loop_
_entity_poly.entity_id
_entity_poly.type
_entity_poly.pdbx_seq_one_letter_code
_entity_poly.pdbx_strand_id
1 'polypeptide(L)'
;MPGKSGSETRQRQIVRSTRWSAAEFARLAELARYSGCSEAELLRRLVNRASRQIIPSRELVTEIRRLGGNINQIARRLNGGGQVTAAELRAVYDDLLAAARIARS
;
A
#
# COMPACT_ATOMS: atom_id res chain seq x y z
N MET A 1 -13.68 39.78 3.11
CA MET A 1 -14.52 38.57 3.29
C MET A 1 -13.66 37.45 3.86
N PRO A 2 -13.59 37.27 5.19
CA PRO A 2 -12.62 36.35 5.77
C PRO A 2 -13.24 34.98 6.07
N GLY A 3 -12.50 33.91 5.74
CA GLY A 3 -12.50 32.69 6.57
C GLY A 3 -13.44 31.56 6.20
N LYS A 4 -13.55 31.16 4.92
CA LYS A 4 -14.07 29.81 4.60
C LYS A 4 -12.98 28.77 4.86
N SER A 5 -12.87 28.36 6.13
CA SER A 5 -12.11 27.19 6.55
C SER A 5 -12.58 25.96 5.74
N GLY A 6 -11.64 25.14 5.27
CA GLY A 6 -11.89 23.93 4.45
C GLY A 6 -12.78 22.85 5.09
N SER A 7 -13.39 23.14 6.25
CA SER A 7 -14.48 22.38 6.86
C SER A 7 -15.81 22.47 6.09
N GLU A 8 -15.99 23.47 5.22
CA GLU A 8 -17.28 23.74 4.55
C GLU A 8 -17.62 22.76 3.41
N THR A 9 -16.66 21.96 2.92
CA THR A 9 -16.89 20.99 1.84
C THR A 9 -16.51 19.56 2.25
N ARG A 10 -17.04 19.10 3.38
CA ARG A 10 -16.85 17.70 3.80
C ARG A 10 -17.66 16.78 2.89
N GLN A 11 -16.99 16.06 2.00
CA GLN A 11 -17.65 15.10 1.07
C GLN A 11 -18.33 13.93 1.79
N ARG A 12 -17.98 13.65 3.05
CA ARG A 12 -18.52 12.54 3.85
C ARG A 12 -19.25 13.10 5.07
N GLN A 13 -20.57 13.25 4.95
CA GLN A 13 -21.42 13.88 5.96
C GLN A 13 -22.10 12.88 6.90
N ILE A 14 -22.30 11.64 6.45
CA ILE A 14 -22.97 10.61 7.24
C ILE A 14 -21.99 10.03 8.28
N VAL A 15 -22.32 10.18 9.56
CA VAL A 15 -21.60 9.58 10.68
C VAL A 15 -22.44 8.44 11.24
N ARG A 16 -21.86 7.24 11.34
CA ARG A 16 -22.51 6.07 11.93
C ARG A 16 -21.69 5.60 13.13
N SER A 17 -22.28 5.68 14.32
CA SER A 17 -21.71 5.05 15.51
C SER A 17 -22.13 3.58 15.56
N THR A 18 -21.19 2.71 15.87
CA THR A 18 -21.43 1.28 16.07
C THR A 18 -20.83 0.87 17.41
N ARG A 19 -21.47 -0.09 18.09
CA ARG A 19 -20.93 -0.67 19.33
C ARG A 19 -19.96 -1.79 18.96
N TRP A 20 -18.88 -1.90 19.73
CA TRP A 20 -17.81 -2.87 19.54
C TRP A 20 -17.48 -3.50 20.89
N SER A 21 -17.11 -4.78 20.89
CA SER A 21 -16.37 -5.36 22.00
C SER A 21 -14.92 -4.89 21.98
N ALA A 22 -14.22 -5.02 23.12
CA ALA A 22 -12.81 -4.68 23.22
C ALA A 22 -11.93 -5.49 22.24
N ALA A 23 -12.26 -6.77 22.04
CA ALA A 23 -11.52 -7.66 21.14
C ALA A 23 -11.67 -7.24 19.66
N GLU A 24 -12.89 -6.90 19.23
CA GLU A 24 -13.13 -6.46 17.86
C GLU A 24 -12.46 -5.11 17.58
N PHE A 25 -12.49 -4.19 18.55
CA PHE A 25 -11.83 -2.90 18.43
C PHE A 25 -10.30 -3.04 18.31
N ALA A 26 -9.70 -3.90 19.13
CA ALA A 26 -8.28 -4.22 19.05
C ALA A 26 -7.90 -4.83 17.69
N ARG A 27 -8.74 -5.74 17.17
CA ARG A 27 -8.51 -6.36 15.86
C ARG A 27 -8.62 -5.35 14.71
N LEU A 28 -9.56 -4.40 14.80
CA LEU A 28 -9.70 -3.31 13.81
C LEU A 28 -8.43 -2.45 13.77
N ALA A 29 -7.91 -2.07 14.93
CA ALA A 29 -6.67 -1.29 15.04
C ALA A 29 -5.45 -2.03 14.47
N GLU A 30 -5.34 -3.33 14.74
CA GLU A 30 -4.28 -4.18 14.20
C GLU A 30 -4.31 -4.25 12.67
N LEU A 31 -5.49 -4.48 12.10
CA LEU A 31 -5.69 -4.55 10.65
C LEU A 31 -5.40 -3.20 9.97
N ALA A 32 -5.78 -2.09 10.61
CA ALA A 32 -5.51 -0.75 10.11
C ALA A 32 -3.99 -0.47 10.10
N ARG A 33 -3.30 -0.84 11.19
CA ARG A 33 -1.84 -0.74 11.30
C ARG A 33 -1.13 -1.57 10.23
N TYR A 34 -1.51 -2.84 10.08
CA TYR A 34 -0.96 -3.74 9.07
C TYR A 34 -1.13 -3.18 7.66
N SER A 35 -2.33 -2.67 7.38
CA SER A 35 -2.70 -2.09 6.08
C SER A 35 -2.15 -0.68 5.82
N GLY A 36 -1.49 -0.06 6.81
CA GLY A 36 -0.95 1.28 6.71
C GLY A 36 -2.01 2.37 6.47
N CYS A 37 -3.26 2.17 6.89
CA CYS A 37 -4.36 3.13 6.73
C CYS A 37 -5.08 3.38 8.05
N SER A 38 -5.98 4.37 8.10
CA SER A 38 -6.80 4.60 9.29
C SER A 38 -7.94 3.59 9.38
N GLU A 39 -8.45 3.34 10.59
CA GLU A 39 -9.59 2.43 10.82
C GLU A 39 -10.82 2.81 9.98
N ALA A 40 -11.11 4.11 9.88
CA ALA A 40 -12.21 4.61 9.05
C ALA A 40 -11.99 4.33 7.55
N GLU A 41 -10.74 4.35 7.09
CA GLU A 41 -10.38 4.01 5.71
C GLU A 41 -10.47 2.51 5.46
N LEU A 42 -10.01 1.70 6.41
CA LEU A 42 -10.15 0.26 6.38
C LEU A 42 -11.62 -0.16 6.28
N LEU A 43 -12.50 0.38 7.13
CA LEU A 43 -13.94 0.09 7.10
C LEU A 43 -14.57 0.46 5.75
N ARG A 44 -14.21 1.62 5.18
CA ARG A 44 -14.70 2.03 3.86
C ARG A 44 -14.29 1.06 2.76
N ARG A 45 -13.04 0.57 2.79
CA ARG A 45 -12.54 -0.41 1.82
C ARG A 45 -13.25 -1.75 1.96
N LEU A 46 -13.53 -2.20 3.19
CA LEU A 46 -14.29 -3.42 3.46
C LEU A 46 -15.73 -3.34 2.94
N VAL A 47 -16.40 -2.20 3.13
CA VAL A 47 -17.78 -1.98 2.65
C VAL A 47 -17.82 -1.90 1.12
N ASN A 48 -16.85 -1.23 0.51
CA ASN A 48 -16.88 -0.99 -0.93
C ASN A 48 -16.61 -2.21 -1.81
N ARG A 49 -16.16 -3.36 -1.25
CA ARG A 49 -15.98 -4.73 -1.84
C ARG A 49 -15.44 -4.89 -3.29
N ALA A 50 -15.16 -3.82 -4.02
CA ALA A 50 -14.57 -3.82 -5.36
C ALA A 50 -13.05 -3.96 -5.32
N SER A 51 -12.41 -3.68 -4.19
CA SER A 51 -10.99 -3.94 -3.97
C SER A 51 -10.82 -5.20 -3.11
N ARG A 52 -10.79 -6.39 -3.73
CA ARG A 52 -10.37 -7.64 -3.06
C ARG A 52 -8.90 -7.63 -2.63
N GLN A 53 -8.16 -6.58 -2.97
CA GLN A 53 -6.82 -6.37 -2.46
C GLN A 53 -6.91 -5.97 -0.99
N ILE A 54 -6.75 -6.97 -0.13
CA ILE A 54 -6.02 -6.79 1.12
C ILE A 54 -4.81 -5.92 0.78
N ILE A 55 -4.75 -4.77 1.44
CA ILE A 55 -3.76 -3.75 1.16
C ILE A 55 -2.43 -4.39 1.54
N PRO A 56 -1.46 -4.45 0.61
CA PRO A 56 -0.11 -4.89 0.93
C PRO A 56 0.37 -4.18 2.19
N SER A 57 1.05 -4.90 3.09
CA SER A 57 1.72 -4.25 4.21
C SER A 57 2.58 -3.10 3.72
N ARG A 58 2.82 -2.05 4.53
CA ARG A 58 3.72 -0.94 4.13
C ARG A 58 5.08 -1.47 3.66
N GLU A 59 5.54 -2.58 4.23
CA GLU A 59 6.73 -3.31 3.82
C GLU A 59 6.59 -3.85 2.39
N LEU A 60 5.50 -4.55 2.06
CA LEU A 60 5.27 -5.05 0.71
C LEU A 60 5.15 -3.90 -0.31
N VAL A 61 4.51 -2.77 0.04
CA VAL A 61 4.48 -1.58 -0.82
C VAL A 61 5.90 -1.02 -1.06
N THR A 62 6.74 -1.01 -0.03
CA THR A 62 8.11 -0.49 -0.10
C THR A 62 8.98 -1.39 -0.98
N GLU A 63 8.87 -2.70 -0.81
CA GLU A 63 9.57 -3.69 -1.64
C GLU A 63 9.11 -3.63 -3.10
N ILE A 64 7.81 -3.52 -3.38
CA ILE A 64 7.29 -3.31 -4.74
C ILE A 64 7.87 -2.03 -5.36
N ARG A 65 7.97 -0.94 -4.58
CA ARG A 65 8.56 0.31 -5.07
C ARG A 65 10.04 0.16 -5.41
N ARG A 66 10.80 -0.60 -4.61
CA ARG A 66 12.21 -0.91 -4.87
C ARG A 66 12.36 -1.74 -6.16
N LEU A 67 11.53 -2.76 -6.34
CA LEU A 67 11.49 -3.55 -7.58
C LEU A 67 11.22 -2.70 -8.81
N GLY A 68 10.23 -1.81 -8.74
CA GLY A 68 9.93 -0.88 -9.83
C GLY A 68 11.10 0.07 -10.14
N GLY A 69 11.83 0.51 -9.12
CA GLY A 69 13.05 1.30 -9.27
C GLY A 69 14.14 0.55 -10.04
N ASN A 70 14.42 -0.70 -9.66
CA ASN A 70 15.42 -1.53 -10.31
C ASN A 70 15.06 -1.83 -11.79
N ILE A 71 13.79 -2.15 -12.07
CA ILE A 71 13.30 -2.38 -13.43
C ILE A 71 13.46 -1.12 -14.29
N ASN A 72 13.13 0.06 -13.74
CA ASN A 72 13.31 1.32 -14.45
C ASN A 72 14.79 1.65 -14.74
N GLN A 73 15.71 1.25 -13.85
CA GLN A 73 17.14 1.42 -14.11
C GLN A 73 17.62 0.52 -15.26
N ILE A 74 17.18 -0.74 -15.30
CA ILE A 74 17.45 -1.66 -16.40
C ILE A 74 16.89 -1.10 -17.72
N ALA A 75 15.63 -0.65 -17.71
CA ALA A 75 14.99 -0.09 -18.89
C ALA A 75 15.73 1.16 -19.42
N ARG A 76 16.15 2.07 -18.53
CA ARG A 76 16.94 3.25 -18.91
C ARG A 76 18.30 2.88 -19.51
N ARG A 77 18.99 1.86 -18.96
CA ARG A 77 20.27 1.37 -19.49
C ARG A 77 20.12 0.78 -20.89
N LEU A 78 19.12 -0.07 -21.10
CA LEU A 78 18.83 -0.67 -22.41
C LEU A 78 18.44 0.40 -23.44
N ASN A 79 17.56 1.33 -23.06
CA ASN A 79 17.13 2.42 -23.93
C ASN A 79 18.28 3.40 -24.28
N GLY A 80 19.32 3.47 -23.45
CA GLY A 80 20.53 4.25 -23.70
C GLY A 80 21.60 3.51 -24.54
N GLY A 81 21.32 2.30 -25.04
CA GLY A 81 22.28 1.49 -25.81
C GLY A 81 23.30 0.74 -24.95
N GLY A 82 23.14 0.70 -23.63
CA GLY A 82 24.00 -0.05 -22.71
C GLY A 82 23.67 -1.55 -22.68
N GLN A 83 24.70 -2.38 -22.51
CA GLN A 83 24.52 -3.82 -22.26
C GLN A 83 24.17 -4.06 -20.79
N VAL A 84 23.15 -4.89 -20.55
CA VAL A 84 22.80 -5.37 -19.20
C VAL A 84 23.50 -6.70 -18.97
N THR A 85 24.22 -6.82 -17.87
CA THR A 85 24.94 -8.05 -17.53
C THR A 85 24.03 -9.07 -16.86
N ALA A 86 24.35 -10.36 -17.01
CA ALA A 86 23.60 -11.43 -16.34
C ALA A 86 23.58 -11.28 -14.80
N ALA A 87 24.63 -10.69 -14.23
CA ALA A 87 24.74 -10.42 -12.80
C ALA A 87 23.70 -9.37 -12.30
N GLU A 88 23.48 -8.30 -13.06
CA GLU A 88 22.47 -7.28 -12.74
C GLU A 88 21.06 -7.85 -12.82
N LEU A 89 20.79 -8.67 -13.83
CA LEU A 89 19.52 -9.39 -13.99
C LEU A 89 19.27 -10.36 -12.81
N ARG A 90 20.32 -11.04 -12.35
CA ARG A 90 20.26 -11.94 -11.19
C ARG A 90 19.94 -11.19 -9.90
N ALA A 91 20.56 -10.02 -9.68
CA ALA A 91 20.31 -9.21 -8.49
C ALA A 91 18.85 -8.72 -8.41
N VAL A 92 18.26 -8.33 -9.55
CA VAL A 92 16.85 -7.94 -9.60
C VAL A 92 15.92 -9.13 -9.35
N TYR A 93 16.28 -10.30 -9.86
CA TYR A 93 15.53 -11.53 -9.61
C TYR A 93 15.56 -11.95 -8.13
N ASP A 94 16.70 -11.79 -7.46
CA ASP A 94 16.84 -12.09 -6.03
C ASP A 94 16.03 -11.12 -5.15
N ASP A 95 16.04 -9.83 -5.46
CA ASP A 95 15.17 -8.83 -4.83
C ASP A 95 13.68 -9.20 -5.01
N LEU A 96 13.29 -9.71 -6.19
CA LEU A 96 11.92 -10.15 -6.50
C LEU A 96 11.51 -11.37 -5.65
N LEU A 97 12.42 -12.34 -5.51
CA LEU A 97 12.22 -13.51 -4.67
C LEU A 97 12.09 -13.15 -3.18
N ALA A 98 12.85 -12.16 -2.69
CA ALA A 98 12.75 -11.68 -1.33
C ALA A 98 11.37 -11.04 -1.05
N ALA A 99 10.92 -10.14 -1.92
CA ALA A 99 9.60 -9.52 -1.82
C ALA A 99 8.46 -10.55 -1.87
N ALA A 100 8.57 -11.57 -2.73
CA ALA A 100 7.58 -12.64 -2.86
C ALA A 100 7.53 -13.61 -1.65
N ARG A 101 8.54 -13.61 -0.78
CA ARG A 101 8.51 -14.36 0.49
C ARG A 101 7.78 -13.57 1.57
N ILE A 102 7.98 -12.25 1.65
CA ILE A 102 7.27 -11.35 2.57
C ILE A 102 5.77 -11.34 2.28
N ALA A 103 5.36 -11.47 1.01
CA ALA A 103 3.95 -11.55 0.64
C ALA A 103 3.26 -12.88 1.01
N ARG A 104 4.02 -13.93 1.38
CA ARG A 104 3.50 -15.27 1.73
C ARG A 104 3.44 -15.56 3.23
N SER A 105 4.16 -14.79 4.03
CA SER A 105 4.12 -14.82 5.51
C SER A 105 2.97 -13.97 6.04
#